data_AF-W6MF31-F1
#
_entry.id   AF-W6MF31-F1
#
_cell.length_a   1.000
_cell.length_b   1.000
_cell.length_c   1.000
_cell.angle_alpha   90.00
_cell.angle_beta   90.00
_cell.angle_gamma   90.00
#
_symmetry.space_group_name_H-M   'P 1'
#
loop_
_entity.id
_entity.type
_entity.pdbx_description
1 polymer ?
#
loop_
_entity_poly.entity_id
_entity_poly.type
_entity_poly.pdbx_seq_one_letter_code
_entity_poly.pdbx_strand_id
1 'polypeptide(L)'
;MSKKPQELFDVNGNPLNPYIPRFISNKPWYNDQDTTDDLSHQRLEVGKVNDYREPRIGDGITDNFKVSKETKRHKSRNGKISKSSKVTKGCANCGSDLHSTKECFEKPRKLKNRVTEEQSHTDVRVRQVDDWDSKRDRWFGYDVDEYKLKDFQSAAVETALGSEEEDELEELRSLGLEPEKLGSRPDVGDTEGKIGVRGLDEKASYIDGIKRGEEVRYDPRTRKVQDDLADDGMFIKAKDAEQFEKDRRFNVDVSKYQ
;
A
#
# COMPACT_ATOMS: atom_id res chain seq x y z
N MET A 1 -19.69 19.22 -39.98
CA MET A 1 -18.37 19.30 -39.33
C MET A 1 -18.51 20.23 -38.14
N SER A 2 -18.59 19.69 -36.92
CA SER A 2 -18.60 20.53 -35.72
C SER A 2 -17.23 21.22 -35.64
N LYS A 3 -17.23 22.55 -35.60
CA LYS A 3 -16.01 23.32 -35.36
C LYS A 3 -15.47 22.86 -34.01
N LYS A 4 -14.22 22.39 -33.97
CA LYS A 4 -13.54 22.19 -32.68
C LYS A 4 -13.68 23.50 -31.90
N PRO A 5 -14.09 23.44 -30.62
CA PRO A 5 -14.11 24.64 -29.78
C PRO A 5 -12.73 25.30 -29.83
N GLN A 6 -12.70 26.63 -29.86
CA GLN A 6 -11.45 27.39 -29.83
C GLN A 6 -10.66 26.98 -28.57
N GLU A 7 -9.38 26.66 -28.74
CA GLU A 7 -8.47 26.40 -27.64
C GLU A 7 -8.29 27.71 -26.86
N LEU A 8 -8.88 27.78 -25.68
CA LEU A 8 -8.69 28.87 -24.73
C LEU A 8 -7.42 28.57 -23.95
N PHE A 9 -6.59 29.58 -23.72
CA PHE A 9 -5.38 29.46 -22.91
C PHE A 9 -5.53 30.35 -21.68
N ASP A 10 -5.00 29.89 -20.55
CA ASP A 10 -4.88 30.70 -19.35
C ASP A 10 -3.76 31.76 -19.50
N VAL A 11 -3.55 32.57 -18.46
CA VAL A 11 -2.50 33.61 -18.45
C VAL A 11 -1.08 33.01 -18.47
N ASN A 12 -0.94 31.72 -18.13
CA ASN A 12 0.31 30.96 -18.15
C ASN A 12 0.57 30.22 -19.47
N GLY A 13 -0.38 30.25 -20.41
CA GLY A 13 -0.30 29.50 -21.67
C GLY A 13 -0.67 28.02 -21.57
N ASN A 14 -1.27 27.56 -20.47
CA ASN A 14 -1.85 26.23 -20.37
C ASN A 14 -3.21 26.17 -21.09
N PRO A 15 -3.50 25.07 -21.82
CA PRO A 15 -4.78 24.92 -22.51
C PRO A 15 -5.91 24.71 -21.50
N LEU A 16 -6.87 25.64 -21.49
CA LEU A 16 -8.11 25.52 -20.74
C LEU A 16 -9.07 24.63 -21.51
N ASN A 17 -9.52 23.55 -20.85
CA ASN A 17 -10.46 22.63 -21.46
C ASN A 17 -11.83 23.33 -21.65
N PRO A 18 -12.34 23.46 -22.90
CA PRO A 18 -13.59 24.14 -23.20
C PRO A 18 -14.84 23.40 -22.67
N TYR A 19 -14.69 22.14 -22.25
CA TYR A 19 -15.77 21.34 -21.65
C TYR A 19 -15.93 21.57 -20.14
N ILE A 20 -15.08 22.39 -19.50
CA ILE A 20 -15.24 22.75 -18.09
C ILE A 20 -16.38 23.78 -17.95
N PRO A 21 -17.42 23.52 -17.15
CA PRO A 21 -18.50 24.47 -16.91
C PRO A 21 -18.01 25.77 -16.25
N ARG A 22 -18.65 26.90 -16.61
CA ARG A 22 -18.28 28.24 -16.12
C ARG A 22 -18.23 28.39 -14.59
N PHE A 23 -19.09 27.68 -13.86
CA PHE A 23 -19.11 27.77 -12.39
C PHE A 23 -17.89 27.08 -11.73
N ILE A 24 -17.21 26.17 -12.44
CA ILE A 24 -15.98 25.53 -11.98
C ILE A 24 -14.78 26.41 -12.34
N SER A 25 -14.76 26.94 -13.57
CA SER A 25 -13.67 27.79 -14.06
C SER A 25 -13.62 29.15 -13.37
N ASN A 26 -14.77 29.73 -13.03
CA ASN A 26 -14.79 31.05 -12.41
C ASN A 26 -14.32 30.99 -10.96
N LYS A 27 -13.31 31.78 -10.65
CA LYS A 27 -12.76 31.90 -9.31
C LYS A 27 -13.73 32.67 -8.39
N PRO A 28 -13.99 32.18 -7.16
CA PRO A 28 -14.84 32.88 -6.21
C PRO A 28 -14.14 34.12 -5.60
N TRP A 29 -14.93 35.09 -5.15
CA TRP A 29 -14.44 36.39 -4.66
C TRP A 29 -13.48 36.32 -3.46
N TYR A 30 -13.59 35.27 -2.63
CA TYR A 30 -12.78 35.10 -1.41
C TYR A 30 -11.41 34.45 -1.70
N ASN A 31 -11.16 34.05 -2.93
CA ASN A 31 -9.86 33.52 -3.30
C ASN A 31 -9.03 34.67 -3.89
N ASP A 32 -8.27 35.31 -3.01
CA ASP A 32 -7.39 36.45 -3.32
C ASP A 32 -6.02 36.01 -3.83
N GLN A 33 -5.79 34.71 -4.09
CA GLN A 33 -4.50 34.25 -4.57
C GLN A 33 -4.24 34.79 -5.98
N ASP A 34 -3.32 35.73 -6.16
CA ASP A 34 -2.89 36.26 -7.47
C ASP A 34 -2.09 35.21 -8.26
N THR A 35 -2.70 34.04 -8.47
CA THR A 35 -2.19 32.97 -9.30
C THR A 35 -2.73 33.15 -10.70
N THR A 36 -1.83 33.13 -11.67
CA THR A 36 -2.09 33.21 -13.11
C THR A 36 -2.77 31.96 -13.70
N ASP A 37 -3.00 30.92 -12.88
CA ASP A 37 -3.72 29.68 -13.23
C ASP A 37 -5.20 29.80 -12.81
N ASP A 38 -6.10 29.79 -13.80
CA ASP A 38 -7.54 29.93 -13.64
C ASP A 38 -8.19 28.78 -12.84
N LEU A 39 -7.54 27.60 -12.75
CA LEU A 39 -8.05 26.42 -12.03
C LEU A 39 -7.30 26.13 -10.73
N SER A 40 -6.44 27.05 -10.30
CA SER A 40 -5.67 26.96 -9.05
C SER A 40 -6.55 26.72 -7.82
N HIS A 41 -7.74 27.33 -7.75
CA HIS A 41 -8.69 27.20 -6.63
C HIS A 41 -9.32 25.82 -6.48
N GLN A 42 -9.23 24.98 -7.53
CA GLN A 42 -9.74 23.61 -7.50
C GLN A 42 -8.67 22.60 -7.04
N ARG A 43 -7.41 23.02 -6.89
CA ARG A 43 -6.30 22.14 -6.50
C ARG A 43 -6.09 22.21 -4.99
N LEU A 44 -5.79 21.05 -4.40
CA LEU A 44 -5.48 20.95 -2.97
C LEU A 44 -4.19 21.72 -2.62
N GLU A 45 -3.20 21.67 -3.50
CA GLU A 45 -1.94 22.39 -3.39
C GLU A 45 -1.77 23.35 -4.58
N VAL A 46 -1.50 24.61 -4.27
CA VAL A 46 -1.31 25.67 -5.28
C VAL A 46 -0.06 25.35 -6.11
N GLY A 47 -0.21 25.29 -7.43
CA GLY A 47 0.90 25.08 -8.37
C GLY A 47 1.30 23.62 -8.62
N LYS A 48 0.69 22.62 -7.95
CA LYS A 48 0.93 21.20 -8.24
C LYS A 48 -0.27 20.56 -8.93
N VAL A 49 -0.02 19.86 -10.04
CA VAL A 49 -1.02 18.98 -10.66
C VAL A 49 -0.97 17.64 -9.92
N ASN A 50 -2.09 17.23 -9.33
CA ASN A 50 -2.20 15.88 -8.79
C ASN A 50 -2.44 14.92 -9.96
N ASP A 51 -1.39 14.24 -10.40
CA ASP A 51 -1.52 13.18 -11.39
C ASP A 51 -2.10 11.93 -10.73
N TYR A 52 -3.29 11.53 -11.18
CA TYR A 52 -3.99 10.32 -10.75
C TYR A 52 -3.81 9.15 -11.74
N ARG A 53 -2.99 9.36 -12.78
CA ARG A 53 -2.64 8.29 -13.73
C ARG A 53 -1.67 7.30 -13.12
N GLU A 54 -0.80 7.80 -12.24
CA GLU A 54 0.17 6.98 -11.53
C GLU A 54 -0.45 6.46 -10.23
N PRO A 55 -0.32 5.16 -9.95
CA PRO A 55 -0.72 4.62 -8.66
C PRO A 55 0.17 5.23 -7.57
N ARG A 56 -0.46 5.80 -6.55
CA ARG A 56 0.27 6.30 -5.38
C ARG A 56 0.63 5.14 -4.46
N ILE A 57 1.89 5.11 -4.03
CA ILE A 57 2.32 4.23 -2.95
C ILE A 57 1.70 4.77 -1.66
N GLY A 58 1.24 3.89 -0.77
CA GLY A 58 0.68 4.31 0.51
C GLY A 58 1.74 5.00 1.38
N ASP A 59 1.30 5.95 2.22
CA ASP A 59 2.17 6.79 3.06
C ASP A 59 2.91 6.03 4.19
N GLY A 60 2.78 4.70 4.23
CA GLY A 60 3.34 3.83 5.27
C GLY A 60 2.44 3.70 6.50
N ILE A 61 2.91 2.91 7.47
CA ILE A 61 2.23 2.69 8.76
C ILE A 61 3.08 3.32 9.85
N THR A 62 2.49 4.19 10.68
CA THR A 62 3.18 4.82 11.80
C THR A 62 2.37 4.69 13.08
N ASP A 63 2.84 3.83 13.99
CA ASP A 63 2.15 3.55 15.24
C ASP A 63 2.67 4.44 16.37
N ASN A 64 2.01 5.59 16.54
CA ASN A 64 2.34 6.54 17.58
C ASN A 64 1.44 6.36 18.81
N PHE A 65 2.07 6.04 19.95
CA PHE A 65 1.42 6.05 21.24
C PHE A 65 1.72 7.38 21.96
N LYS A 66 0.68 8.08 22.42
CA LYS A 66 0.88 9.13 23.42
C LYS A 66 1.26 8.46 24.74
N VAL A 67 2.54 8.51 25.06
CA VAL A 67 3.01 8.17 26.41
C VAL A 67 2.74 9.39 27.28
N SER A 68 1.72 9.30 28.13
CA SER A 68 1.57 10.28 29.21
C SER A 68 2.71 10.05 30.20
N LYS A 69 3.82 10.78 30.04
CA LYS A 69 4.94 10.70 30.96
C LYS A 69 4.48 11.17 32.33
N GLU A 70 4.62 10.29 33.30
CA GLU A 70 4.37 10.62 34.68
C GLU A 70 5.35 11.71 35.13
N THR A 71 4.85 12.77 35.75
CA THR A 71 5.72 13.73 36.44
C THR A 71 6.41 12.98 37.55
N LYS A 72 7.70 12.67 37.39
CA LYS A 72 8.54 12.10 38.46
C LYS A 72 8.37 13.00 39.68
N ARG A 73 7.62 12.56 40.69
CA ARG A 73 7.66 13.20 41.99
C ARG A 73 9.06 12.95 42.54
N HIS A 74 9.84 14.02 42.64
CA HIS A 74 11.14 13.97 43.28
C HIS A 74 11.00 13.34 44.67
N LYS A 75 11.77 12.27 44.94
CA LYS A 75 11.97 11.76 46.30
C LYS A 75 12.36 12.94 47.20
N SER A 76 11.54 13.26 48.21
CA SER A 76 12.04 14.00 49.35
C SER A 76 13.07 13.10 50.03
N ARG A 77 14.36 13.41 49.86
CA ARG A 77 15.50 12.61 50.34
C ARG A 77 15.54 12.41 51.85
N ASN A 78 14.69 13.09 52.61
CA ASN A 78 14.58 12.89 54.04
C ASN A 78 13.14 12.54 54.36
N GLY A 79 12.92 11.46 55.13
CA GLY A 79 11.63 10.93 55.61
C GLY A 79 10.83 11.87 56.51
N LYS A 80 10.91 13.18 56.30
CA LYS A 80 9.99 14.19 56.81
C LYS A 80 9.00 14.48 55.68
N ILE A 81 7.76 14.04 55.89
CA ILE A 81 6.60 14.49 55.11
C ILE A 81 6.62 16.02 55.12
N SER A 82 6.93 16.65 54.00
CA SER A 82 6.73 18.08 53.86
C SER A 82 5.26 18.35 54.15
N LYS A 83 4.98 19.07 55.25
CA LYS A 83 3.63 19.52 55.65
C LYS A 83 3.04 20.57 54.68
N SER A 84 3.37 20.48 53.39
CA SER A 84 2.52 20.99 52.33
C SER A 84 1.38 19.98 52.18
N SER A 85 0.40 20.08 53.09
CA SER A 85 -0.88 19.39 53.04
C SER A 85 -1.73 19.96 51.89
N LYS A 86 -1.22 19.86 50.67
CA LYS A 86 -2.07 19.83 49.49
C LYS A 86 -2.12 18.36 49.13
N VAL A 87 -3.22 17.72 49.51
CA VAL A 87 -3.63 16.39 49.05
C VAL A 87 -3.53 16.42 47.53
N THR A 88 -2.38 15.98 47.04
CA THR A 88 -2.07 16.00 45.62
C THR A 88 -3.04 15.06 44.94
N LYS A 89 -3.71 15.57 43.91
CA LYS A 89 -4.83 14.97 43.17
C LYS A 89 -4.40 13.76 42.34
N GLY A 90 -3.70 12.80 42.95
CA GLY A 90 -3.22 11.57 42.32
C GLY A 90 -3.83 10.34 42.96
N CYS A 91 -3.65 9.20 42.30
CA CYS A 91 -4.09 7.89 42.75
C CYS A 91 -3.47 7.53 44.11
N ALA A 92 -4.30 7.36 45.14
CA ALA A 92 -3.85 6.95 46.47
C ALA A 92 -3.32 5.49 46.55
N ASN A 93 -3.51 4.69 45.49
CA ASN A 93 -3.08 3.29 45.42
C ASN A 93 -1.66 3.16 44.88
N CYS A 94 -1.44 3.61 43.64
CA CYS A 94 -0.14 3.55 42.98
C CYS A 94 0.69 4.84 43.12
N GLY A 95 0.08 5.98 43.44
CA GLY A 95 0.78 7.27 43.56
C GLY A 95 0.87 8.07 42.25
N SER A 96 0.36 7.56 41.13
CA SER A 96 0.33 8.26 39.84
C SER A 96 -0.57 9.49 39.87
N ASP A 97 -0.25 10.50 39.07
CA ASP A 97 -1.05 11.73 38.95
C ASP A 97 -2.02 11.71 37.76
N LEU A 98 -2.03 10.62 36.98
CA LEU A 98 -2.77 10.51 35.70
C LEU A 98 -4.20 9.97 35.84
N HIS A 99 -4.49 9.20 36.89
CA HIS A 99 -5.80 8.56 37.08
C HIS A 99 -6.25 8.59 38.55
N SER A 100 -7.55 8.36 38.77
CA SER A 100 -8.14 8.26 40.11
C SER A 100 -7.95 6.87 40.71
N THR A 101 -8.10 6.72 42.03
CA THR A 101 -7.97 5.42 42.72
C THR A 101 -8.87 4.31 42.18
N LYS A 102 -10.01 4.66 41.59
CA LYS A 102 -10.98 3.69 41.04
C LYS A 102 -10.54 3.12 39.70
N GLU A 103 -9.73 3.85 38.95
CA GLU A 103 -9.26 3.52 37.60
C GLU A 103 -7.80 3.03 37.64
N CYS A 104 -7.35 2.57 38.80
CA CYS A 104 -5.99 2.11 38.99
C CYS A 104 -5.78 0.72 38.37
N PHE A 105 -4.81 0.62 37.47
CA PHE A 105 -4.39 -0.63 36.84
C PHE A 105 -3.67 -1.58 37.81
N GLU A 106 -3.19 -1.08 38.95
CA GLU A 106 -2.53 -1.89 39.95
C GLU A 106 -3.52 -2.46 40.97
N LYS A 107 -3.19 -3.64 41.51
CA LYS A 107 -3.96 -4.30 42.57
C LYS A 107 -4.19 -3.34 43.75
N PRO A 108 -5.42 -3.25 44.31
CA PRO A 108 -5.71 -2.35 45.43
C PRO A 108 -4.90 -2.75 46.67
N ARG A 109 -4.12 -1.81 47.20
CA ARG A 109 -3.25 -2.03 48.38
C ARG A 109 -3.96 -1.63 49.67
N LYS A 110 -3.65 -2.37 50.74
CA LYS A 110 -4.12 -2.06 52.10
C LYS A 110 -3.49 -0.78 52.67
N LEU A 111 -2.21 -0.53 52.35
CA LEU A 111 -1.51 0.71 52.70
C LEU A 111 -1.50 1.64 51.49
N LYS A 112 -2.30 2.70 51.56
CA LYS A 112 -2.38 3.74 50.53
C LYS A 112 -1.16 4.67 50.62
N ASN A 113 -0.55 5.04 49.49
CA ASN A 113 0.56 6.00 49.36
C ASN A 113 1.93 5.67 49.98
N ARG A 114 2.22 4.43 50.40
CA ARG A 114 3.60 4.02 50.69
C ARG A 114 4.22 3.41 49.44
N VAL A 115 4.65 4.26 48.51
CA VAL A 115 5.49 3.84 47.37
C VAL A 115 6.82 3.39 47.97
N THR A 116 6.98 2.08 48.20
CA THR A 116 8.28 1.46 48.45
C THR A 116 9.11 1.60 47.18
N GLU A 117 10.40 1.87 47.35
CA GLU A 117 11.24 2.73 46.48
C GLU A 117 11.46 2.32 45.02
N GLU A 118 10.87 1.24 44.51
CA GLU A 118 11.29 0.61 43.25
C GLU A 118 10.15 0.04 42.41
N GLN A 119 8.98 0.65 42.42
CA GLN A 119 7.95 0.31 41.44
C GLN A 119 7.89 1.41 40.40
N SER A 120 8.64 1.20 39.31
CA SER A 120 8.50 2.00 38.10
C SER A 120 7.06 1.86 37.62
N HIS A 121 6.32 2.95 37.65
CA HIS A 121 4.94 2.98 37.24
C HIS A 121 4.80 2.59 35.76
N THR A 122 3.72 1.89 35.46
CA THR A 122 3.37 1.49 34.10
C THR A 122 3.01 2.72 33.28
N ASP A 123 3.75 2.98 32.19
CA ASP A 123 3.43 4.03 31.23
C ASP A 123 2.03 3.80 30.64
N VAL A 124 1.10 4.73 30.89
CA VAL A 124 -0.21 4.70 30.22
C VAL A 124 -0.02 5.19 28.79
N ARG A 125 -0.14 4.25 27.86
CA ARG A 125 -0.09 4.49 26.41
C ARG A 125 -1.51 4.66 25.87
N VAL A 126 -1.79 5.80 25.27
CA VAL A 126 -3.06 6.06 24.59
C VAL A 126 -2.81 6.09 23.09
N ARG A 127 -3.61 5.35 22.32
CA ARG A 127 -3.58 5.42 20.85
C ARG A 127 -3.99 6.84 20.43
N GLN A 128 -3.15 7.53 19.67
CA GLN A 128 -3.51 8.79 19.04
C GLN A 128 -3.64 8.54 17.56
N VAL A 129 -4.86 8.22 17.12
CA VAL A 129 -5.14 8.18 15.70
C VAL A 129 -6.52 8.72 15.40
N ASP A 130 -6.65 9.42 14.29
CA ASP A 130 -7.89 10.03 13.83
C ASP A 130 -8.54 9.23 12.69
N ASP A 131 -7.75 8.50 11.90
CA ASP A 131 -8.19 7.71 10.76
C ASP A 131 -9.01 6.47 11.16
N TRP A 132 -9.95 6.10 10.29
CA TRP A 132 -10.88 5.00 10.55
C TRP A 132 -10.15 3.64 10.59
N ASP A 133 -9.25 3.40 9.63
CA ASP A 133 -8.49 2.15 9.52
C ASP A 133 -7.54 2.00 10.70
N SER A 134 -6.73 3.00 11.00
CA SER A 134 -5.76 2.93 12.10
C SER A 134 -6.41 2.79 13.49
N LYS A 135 -7.62 3.32 13.69
CA LYS A 135 -8.39 3.07 14.93
C LYS A 135 -8.80 1.60 15.08
N ARG A 136 -9.07 0.93 13.96
CA ARG A 136 -9.53 -0.47 13.90
C ARG A 136 -8.42 -1.45 13.58
N ASP A 137 -7.20 -0.96 13.40
CA ASP A 137 -6.08 -1.81 13.11
C ASP A 137 -5.83 -2.75 14.29
N ARG A 138 -6.01 -4.04 13.99
CA ARG A 138 -5.79 -5.15 14.93
C ARG A 138 -4.32 -5.27 15.27
N TRP A 139 -3.44 -4.90 14.34
CA TRP A 139 -1.99 -5.02 14.44
C TRP A 139 -1.31 -3.73 14.90
N PHE A 140 -2.07 -2.75 15.39
CA PHE A 140 -1.50 -1.51 15.92
C PHE A 140 -0.56 -1.78 17.10
N GLY A 141 0.71 -1.41 16.95
CA GLY A 141 1.78 -1.66 17.92
C GLY A 141 2.38 -3.06 17.85
N TYR A 142 2.23 -3.75 16.72
CA TYR A 142 2.86 -5.05 16.49
C TYR A 142 4.38 -4.94 16.47
N ASP A 143 5.05 -5.82 17.22
CA ASP A 143 6.51 -5.92 17.22
C ASP A 143 6.97 -6.94 16.18
N VAL A 144 7.96 -6.56 15.37
CA VAL A 144 8.53 -7.42 14.32
C VAL A 144 9.20 -8.66 14.93
N ASP A 145 9.69 -8.55 16.17
CA ASP A 145 10.32 -9.67 16.87
C ASP A 145 9.32 -10.81 17.18
N GLU A 146 8.03 -10.51 17.31
CA GLU A 146 7.00 -11.55 17.47
C GLU A 146 6.85 -12.42 16.22
N TYR A 147 7.19 -11.89 15.04
CA TYR A 147 7.15 -12.66 13.80
C TYR A 147 8.22 -13.73 13.76
N LYS A 148 9.43 -13.43 14.27
CA LYS A 148 10.57 -14.35 14.29
C LYS A 148 10.23 -15.66 15.02
N LEU A 149 9.40 -15.60 16.06
CA LEU A 149 8.92 -16.79 16.77
C LEU A 149 8.15 -17.76 15.86
N LYS A 150 7.41 -17.24 14.88
CA LYS A 150 6.72 -18.08 13.88
C LYS A 150 7.70 -18.68 12.89
N ASP A 151 8.71 -17.92 12.47
CA ASP A 151 9.76 -18.44 11.58
C ASP A 151 10.51 -19.63 12.20
N PHE A 152 10.76 -19.58 13.51
CA PHE A 152 11.33 -20.72 14.23
C PHE A 152 10.39 -21.93 14.27
N GLN A 153 9.08 -21.71 14.39
CA GLN A 153 8.09 -22.78 14.35
C GLN A 153 7.98 -23.40 12.95
N SER A 154 7.96 -22.58 11.89
CA SER A 154 7.93 -23.09 10.52
C SER A 154 9.21 -23.84 10.18
N ALA A 155 10.38 -23.35 10.60
CA ALA A 155 11.64 -24.06 10.41
C ALA A 155 11.63 -25.45 11.08
N ALA A 156 11.06 -25.56 12.30
CA ALA A 156 10.92 -26.85 12.96
C ALA A 156 9.97 -27.79 12.20
N VAL A 157 8.89 -27.26 11.60
CA VAL A 157 7.98 -28.03 10.75
C VAL A 157 8.66 -28.46 9.46
N GLU A 158 9.39 -27.58 8.80
CA GLU A 158 10.17 -27.89 7.58
C GLU A 158 11.21 -28.98 7.85
N THR A 159 11.88 -28.97 9.01
CA THR A 159 12.81 -30.07 9.37
C THR A 159 12.11 -31.41 9.56
N ALA A 160 10.87 -31.41 10.06
CA ALA A 160 10.08 -32.63 10.23
C ALA A 160 9.54 -33.13 8.88
N LEU A 161 9.03 -32.24 8.04
CA LEU A 161 8.59 -32.57 6.67
C LEU A 161 9.77 -33.06 5.82
N GLY A 162 10.95 -32.44 5.92
CA GLY A 162 12.14 -32.88 5.20
C GLY A 162 12.55 -34.32 5.54
N SER A 163 12.34 -34.77 6.79
CA SER A 163 12.57 -36.19 7.13
C SER A 163 11.53 -37.12 6.52
N GLU A 164 10.27 -36.70 6.42
CA GLU A 164 9.22 -37.48 5.76
C GLU A 164 9.45 -37.55 4.24
N GLU A 165 9.89 -36.44 3.61
CA GLU A 165 10.27 -36.40 2.20
C GLU A 165 11.49 -37.30 1.89
N GLU A 166 12.47 -37.39 2.81
CA GLU A 166 13.60 -38.32 2.69
C GLU A 166 13.12 -39.78 2.70
N ASP A 167 12.18 -40.13 3.57
CA ASP A 167 11.57 -41.45 3.63
C ASP A 167 10.79 -41.77 2.34
N GLU A 168 9.98 -40.83 1.82
CA GLU A 168 9.26 -40.98 0.54
C GLU A 168 10.20 -41.13 -0.66
N LEU A 169 11.32 -40.39 -0.67
CA LEU A 169 12.32 -40.47 -1.71
C LEU A 169 13.03 -41.84 -1.69
N GLU A 170 13.25 -42.41 -0.50
CA GLU A 170 13.76 -43.78 -0.34
C GLU A 170 12.76 -44.82 -0.87
N GLU A 171 11.47 -44.65 -0.63
CA GLU A 171 10.42 -45.48 -1.20
C GLU A 171 10.36 -45.38 -2.74
N LEU A 172 10.41 -44.18 -3.32
CA LEU A 172 10.45 -43.99 -4.78
C LEU A 172 11.68 -44.64 -5.42
N ARG A 173 12.83 -44.52 -4.75
CA ARG A 173 14.08 -45.19 -5.16
C ARG A 173 13.93 -46.70 -5.11
N SER A 174 13.24 -47.24 -4.11
CA SER A 174 12.96 -48.69 -3.98
C SER A 174 12.06 -49.21 -5.12
N LEU A 175 11.14 -48.37 -5.62
CA LEU A 175 10.26 -48.65 -6.75
C LEU A 175 10.95 -48.46 -8.12
N GLY A 176 12.21 -47.99 -8.14
CA GLY A 176 12.99 -47.77 -9.35
C GLY A 176 12.57 -46.54 -10.17
N LEU A 177 11.82 -45.61 -9.58
CA LEU A 177 11.52 -44.31 -10.18
C LEU A 177 12.60 -43.31 -9.76
N GLU A 178 13.45 -42.90 -10.70
CA GLU A 178 14.44 -41.85 -10.44
C GLU A 178 13.79 -40.46 -10.41
N PRO A 179 14.00 -39.67 -9.35
CA PRO A 179 13.38 -38.34 -9.20
C PRO A 179 13.79 -37.38 -10.33
N GLU A 180 14.98 -37.55 -10.93
CA GLU A 180 15.46 -36.70 -12.04
C GLU A 180 14.61 -36.80 -13.32
N LYS A 181 13.88 -37.91 -13.52
CA LYS A 181 13.01 -38.11 -14.70
C LYS A 181 11.59 -37.60 -14.47
N LEU A 182 11.21 -37.47 -13.20
CA LEU A 182 10.00 -36.79 -12.76
C LEU A 182 10.33 -35.30 -12.69
N GLY A 183 10.35 -34.61 -13.84
CA GLY A 183 10.56 -33.17 -13.86
C GLY A 183 9.69 -32.48 -12.79
N SER A 184 10.21 -31.40 -12.17
CA SER A 184 9.64 -30.74 -10.99
C SER A 184 8.12 -30.72 -11.04
N ARG A 185 7.48 -31.66 -10.35
CA ARG A 185 6.03 -31.68 -10.22
C ARG A 185 5.72 -30.42 -9.42
N PRO A 186 4.99 -29.44 -9.96
CA PRO A 186 4.46 -28.40 -9.10
C PRO A 186 3.72 -29.13 -7.98
N ASP A 187 3.94 -28.72 -6.74
CA ASP A 187 3.16 -29.15 -5.58
C ASP A 187 1.71 -28.72 -5.82
N VAL A 188 1.04 -29.47 -6.68
CA VAL A 188 -0.40 -29.47 -6.84
C VAL A 188 -0.84 -30.36 -5.70
N GLY A 189 -0.81 -29.81 -4.48
CA GLY A 189 -1.56 -30.37 -3.37
C GLY A 189 -2.95 -30.72 -3.90
N ASP A 190 -3.55 -31.80 -3.40
CA ASP A 190 -4.78 -32.41 -3.91
C ASP A 190 -5.97 -31.42 -3.90
N THR A 191 -5.97 -30.46 -4.81
CA THR A 191 -7.02 -29.50 -5.01
C THR A 191 -7.84 -30.05 -6.15
N GLU A 192 -8.83 -30.87 -5.81
CA GLU A 192 -9.98 -31.18 -6.66
C GLU A 192 -10.76 -29.89 -7.09
N GLY A 193 -10.33 -28.72 -6.63
CA GLY A 193 -10.91 -27.41 -6.91
C GLY A 193 -10.14 -26.60 -7.95
N LYS A 194 -10.78 -26.41 -9.10
CA LYS A 194 -10.62 -25.24 -10.01
C LYS A 194 -9.19 -24.96 -10.48
N ILE A 195 -8.74 -25.74 -11.46
CA ILE A 195 -7.59 -25.39 -12.29
C ILE A 195 -7.86 -24.01 -12.92
N GLY A 196 -6.94 -23.07 -12.73
CA GLY A 196 -7.02 -21.74 -13.33
C GLY A 196 -7.01 -21.81 -14.85
N VAL A 197 -7.85 -21.02 -15.52
CA VAL A 197 -7.92 -20.98 -17.00
C VAL A 197 -6.64 -20.40 -17.62
N ARG A 198 -5.85 -19.65 -16.83
CA ARG A 198 -4.58 -19.11 -17.27
C ARG A 198 -3.54 -20.23 -17.31
N GLY A 199 -3.04 -20.55 -18.50
CA GLY A 199 -1.87 -21.42 -18.66
C GLY A 199 -0.65 -20.80 -17.96
N LEU A 200 0.04 -21.61 -17.15
CA LEU A 200 1.26 -21.19 -16.45
C LEU A 200 2.46 -21.07 -17.41
N ASP A 201 2.40 -21.74 -18.57
CA ASP A 201 3.45 -21.74 -19.59
C ASP A 201 3.54 -20.41 -20.35
N GLU A 202 2.46 -19.61 -20.37
CA GLU A 202 2.39 -18.34 -21.09
C GLU A 202 2.63 -17.15 -20.16
N LYS A 203 3.71 -16.42 -20.40
CA LYS A 203 4.03 -15.17 -19.68
C LYS A 203 3.23 -14.01 -20.24
N ALA A 204 2.64 -13.19 -19.37
CA ALA A 204 2.00 -11.96 -19.79
C ALA A 204 3.03 -10.91 -20.21
N SER A 205 2.72 -10.20 -21.29
CA SER A 205 3.67 -9.28 -21.93
C SER A 205 4.11 -8.10 -21.05
N TYR A 206 3.21 -7.53 -20.23
CA TYR A 206 3.57 -6.44 -19.31
C TYR A 206 4.59 -6.85 -18.23
N ILE A 207 4.77 -8.15 -17.97
CA ILE A 207 5.75 -8.66 -16.99
C ILE A 207 7.17 -8.63 -17.57
N ASP A 208 7.33 -8.54 -18.90
CA ASP A 208 8.65 -8.49 -19.53
C ASP A 208 9.42 -7.20 -19.21
N GLY A 209 8.71 -6.07 -19.08
CA GLY A 209 9.31 -4.77 -18.73
C GLY A 209 9.85 -4.71 -17.30
N ILE A 210 9.10 -5.28 -16.35
CA ILE A 210 9.46 -5.29 -14.93
C ILE A 210 10.84 -5.93 -14.69
N LYS A 211 11.18 -6.98 -15.44
CA LYS A 211 12.49 -7.66 -15.29
C LYS A 211 13.65 -6.88 -15.90
N ARG A 212 13.41 -6.08 -16.93
CA ARG A 212 14.45 -5.31 -17.65
C ARG A 212 14.64 -3.91 -17.08
N GLY A 213 13.70 -3.41 -16.28
CA GLY A 213 13.71 -2.03 -15.80
C GLY A 213 13.34 -1.02 -16.90
N GLU A 214 12.85 -1.50 -18.05
CA GLU A 214 12.41 -0.70 -19.19
C GLU A 214 10.88 -0.58 -19.16
N GLU A 215 10.36 0.61 -19.49
CA GLU A 215 8.93 0.87 -19.53
C GLU A 215 8.30 0.20 -20.76
N VAL A 216 7.64 -0.94 -20.57
CA VAL A 216 6.86 -1.57 -21.64
C VAL A 216 5.54 -0.83 -21.80
N ARG A 217 5.34 -0.24 -22.98
CA ARG A 217 4.09 0.43 -23.37
C ARG A 217 2.99 -0.59 -23.64
N TYR A 218 2.38 -1.10 -22.57
CA TYR A 218 1.26 -2.02 -22.63
C TYR A 218 -0.07 -1.29 -22.42
N ASP A 219 -1.00 -1.39 -23.38
CA ASP A 219 -2.37 -0.92 -23.21
C ASP A 219 -3.23 -2.03 -22.60
N PRO A 220 -3.66 -1.91 -21.32
CA PRO A 220 -4.46 -2.94 -20.66
C PRO A 220 -5.87 -3.10 -21.24
N ARG A 221 -6.39 -2.09 -21.95
CA ARG A 221 -7.73 -2.14 -22.54
C ARG A 221 -7.75 -3.03 -23.77
N THR A 222 -6.74 -2.90 -24.64
CA THR A 222 -6.63 -3.68 -25.87
C THR A 222 -5.73 -4.90 -25.75
N ARG A 223 -5.00 -5.02 -24.63
CA ARG A 223 -4.02 -6.07 -24.32
C ARG A 223 -2.89 -6.17 -25.34
N LYS A 224 -2.43 -5.01 -25.84
CA LYS A 224 -1.37 -4.93 -26.85
C LYS A 224 -0.14 -4.27 -26.27
N VAL A 225 1.03 -4.77 -26.66
CA VAL A 225 2.30 -4.08 -26.49
C VAL A 225 2.49 -3.17 -27.71
N GLN A 226 2.80 -1.91 -27.47
CA GLN A 226 3.33 -1.03 -28.51
C GLN A 226 4.83 -1.27 -28.58
N ASP A 227 5.29 -1.89 -29.67
CA ASP A 227 6.70 -1.95 -29.99
C ASP A 227 7.07 -0.69 -30.78
N ASP A 228 8.28 -0.15 -30.57
CA ASP A 228 8.80 1.04 -31.26
C ASP A 228 8.94 0.85 -32.80
N LEU A 229 8.73 -0.36 -33.30
CA LEU A 229 8.72 -0.68 -34.74
C LEU A 229 7.35 -0.47 -35.40
N ALA A 230 6.31 -0.20 -34.61
CA ALA A 230 4.95 0.02 -35.08
C ALA A 230 4.35 1.24 -34.35
N ASP A 231 4.82 2.43 -34.73
CA ASP A 231 4.50 3.74 -34.14
C ASP A 231 2.99 4.04 -33.97
N ASP A 232 2.11 3.29 -34.63
CA ASP A 232 0.67 3.61 -34.70
C ASP A 232 -0.25 2.64 -33.94
N GLY A 233 0.28 1.65 -33.20
CA GLY A 233 -0.56 0.61 -32.57
C GLY A 233 -1.34 -0.25 -33.58
N MET A 234 -1.03 -0.10 -34.87
CA MET A 234 -1.47 -0.99 -35.94
C MET A 234 -0.54 -2.19 -35.96
N PHE A 235 -0.98 -3.27 -35.32
CA PHE A 235 -0.45 -4.60 -35.60
C PHE A 235 -0.77 -4.92 -37.07
N ILE A 236 0.20 -4.73 -37.96
CA ILE A 236 0.06 -5.16 -39.35
C ILE A 236 0.06 -6.69 -39.33
N LYS A 237 -1.08 -7.31 -39.61
CA LYS A 237 -1.15 -8.74 -39.92
C LYS A 237 -0.46 -8.94 -41.28
N ALA A 238 0.86 -9.01 -41.25
CA ALA A 238 1.72 -8.79 -42.41
C ALA A 238 1.54 -9.78 -43.56
N LYS A 239 0.98 -10.97 -43.33
CA LYS A 239 1.03 -12.03 -44.36
C LYS A 239 0.09 -11.75 -45.55
N ASP A 240 -1.14 -11.30 -45.30
CA ASP A 240 -2.13 -11.11 -46.38
C ASP A 240 -2.51 -9.64 -46.58
N ALA A 241 -2.18 -8.76 -45.63
CA ALA A 241 -2.58 -7.35 -45.68
C ALA A 241 -1.92 -6.58 -46.82
N GLU A 242 -0.64 -6.87 -47.13
CA GLU A 242 0.06 -6.19 -48.22
C GLU A 242 -0.51 -6.54 -49.60
N GLN A 243 -0.86 -7.82 -49.81
CA GLN A 243 -1.48 -8.26 -51.06
C GLN A 243 -2.87 -7.63 -51.19
N PHE A 244 -3.65 -7.64 -50.12
CA PHE A 244 -4.96 -6.99 -50.10
C PHE A 244 -4.89 -5.48 -50.35
N GLU A 245 -3.89 -4.76 -49.82
CA GLU A 245 -3.69 -3.35 -50.12
C GLU A 245 -3.32 -3.10 -51.58
N LYS A 246 -2.45 -3.93 -52.16
CA LYS A 246 -2.08 -3.86 -53.57
C LYS A 246 -3.30 -4.06 -54.46
N ASP A 247 -4.10 -5.09 -54.19
CA ASP A 247 -5.33 -5.39 -54.93
C ASP A 247 -6.39 -4.29 -54.76
N ARG A 248 -6.52 -3.74 -53.55
CA ARG A 248 -7.41 -2.60 -53.28
C ARG A 248 -7.01 -1.37 -54.08
N ARG A 249 -5.71 -1.01 -54.08
CA ARG A 249 -5.20 0.14 -54.85
C ARG A 249 -5.41 -0.08 -56.34
N PHE A 250 -5.11 -1.28 -56.84
CA PHE A 250 -5.37 -1.65 -58.22
C PHE A 250 -6.84 -1.48 -58.61
N ASN A 251 -7.78 -2.00 -57.80
CA ASN A 251 -9.21 -1.85 -58.06
C ASN A 251 -9.70 -0.40 -58.04
N VAL A 252 -9.20 0.42 -57.10
CA VAL A 252 -9.52 1.85 -57.05
C VAL A 252 -9.03 2.57 -58.30
N ASP A 253 -7.82 2.27 -58.78
CA ASP A 253 -7.30 2.92 -59.97
C ASP A 253 -8.03 2.48 -61.24
N VAL A 254 -8.35 1.18 -61.41
CA VAL A 254 -9.18 0.71 -62.53
C VAL A 254 -10.55 1.42 -62.55
N SER A 255 -11.17 1.62 -61.38
CA SER A 255 -12.47 2.30 -61.27
C SER A 255 -12.46 3.79 -61.63
N LYS A 256 -11.29 4.45 -61.65
CA LYS A 256 -11.16 5.86 -62.07
C LYS A 256 -11.08 6.04 -63.59
N TYR A 257 -10.81 4.96 -64.33
CA TYR A 257 -10.66 4.97 -65.79
C TYR A 257 -11.91 4.42 -66.51
N GLN A 258 -12.96 4.06 -65.79
CA GLN A 258 -14.31 3.78 -66.30
C GLN A 258 -15.22 4.99 -66.07
#